data_AF-A0A7R8YPJ4-F1
#
_entry.id   AF-A0A7R8YPJ4-F1
#
_cell.length_a   1.000
_cell.length_b   1.000
_cell.length_c   1.000
_cell.angle_alpha   90.00
_cell.angle_beta   90.00
_cell.angle_gamma   90.00
#
_symmetry.space_group_name_H-M   'P 1'
#
loop_
_entity.id
_entity.type
_entity.pdbx_description
1 polymer ?
#
loop_
_entity_poly.entity_id
_entity_poly.type
_entity_poly.pdbx_seq_one_letter_code
_entity_poly.pdbx_strand_id
1 'polypeptide(L)'
;MKITYQGACQFLVVAPAGTRDLKGRPIITIEASNVTEAGLNCYEVATVLLYYSTIPERSSPFTILIISSSNSDLNALDLVCNSLKLIVGHFHADEILVTSLNANCVSKTVNEPKVKFLQIDQFPQYISKAHTPKQCSGSHLHDQNKWRELFVTIDPFQSQCLTTGQRLVSALSDVRNSDLQGLPSRRQLYSQHRALSRALMDTDLIYLRKRGASTVSRLQDLAKNLNRTHTKSSLAEDKDQAVFENTDVINRIKKVIFLFNEVDRAAKRLEQLTEQRRERLRELTRQKALEDEMNERNALLEVGSHDSDPLMMNSTIIRQVKDTITGRFRNVYTYNIVPTLSSMRKEINTDSELFLTL
;
A
#
# COMPACT_ATOMS: atom_id res chain seq x y z
N MET A 1 31.10 1.94 -8.93
CA MET A 1 30.01 1.45 -9.80
C MET A 1 28.80 1.22 -8.89
N LYS A 2 27.80 2.11 -8.91
CA LYS A 2 26.61 1.97 -8.03
C LYS A 2 25.67 0.97 -8.67
N ILE A 3 25.69 -0.28 -8.20
CA ILE A 3 24.63 -1.23 -8.52
C ILE A 3 23.38 -0.68 -7.81
N THR A 4 22.45 -0.11 -8.57
CA THR A 4 21.12 0.22 -8.05
C THR A 4 20.45 -1.08 -7.60
N TYR A 5 19.60 -1.03 -6.57
CA TYR A 5 18.86 -2.19 -6.02
C TYR A 5 18.29 -3.15 -7.08
N GLN A 6 17.92 -2.62 -8.25
CA GLN A 6 17.42 -3.39 -9.41
C GLN A 6 18.45 -4.31 -10.07
N GLY A 7 19.74 -4.02 -9.94
CA GLY A 7 20.85 -4.83 -10.44
C GLY A 7 21.19 -6.00 -9.51
N ALA A 8 21.21 -5.80 -8.19
CA ALA A 8 21.51 -6.89 -7.24
C ALA A 8 20.41 -7.97 -7.20
N CYS A 9 19.14 -7.56 -7.36
CA CYS A 9 18.01 -8.49 -7.52
C CYS A 9 18.08 -9.32 -8.82
N GLN A 10 19.01 -9.06 -9.75
CA GLN A 10 19.21 -9.90 -10.95
C GLN A 10 19.84 -11.25 -10.62
N PHE A 11 20.61 -11.31 -9.55
CA PHE A 11 21.58 -12.39 -9.33
C PHE A 11 21.21 -13.30 -8.16
N LEU A 12 20.45 -12.80 -7.19
CA LEU A 12 19.80 -13.64 -6.19
C LEU A 12 18.49 -14.20 -6.77
N VAL A 13 18.49 -15.48 -7.13
CA VAL A 13 17.29 -16.21 -7.58
C VAL A 13 16.42 -16.52 -6.38
N VAL A 14 15.73 -15.52 -5.85
CA VAL A 14 14.83 -15.75 -4.73
C VAL A 14 13.52 -16.24 -5.28
N ALA A 15 13.07 -17.40 -4.81
CA ALA A 15 11.72 -17.90 -4.97
C ALA A 15 10.87 -17.32 -3.81
N PRO A 16 10.46 -16.04 -3.83
CA PRO A 16 10.16 -15.31 -2.61
C PRO A 16 8.73 -15.52 -2.12
N ALA A 17 7.87 -16.17 -2.90
CA ALA A 17 6.45 -16.22 -2.56
C ALA A 17 5.79 -17.45 -3.15
N GLY A 18 5.99 -18.58 -2.50
CA GLY A 18 5.28 -19.82 -2.79
C GLY A 18 6.06 -21.05 -2.32
N THR A 19 7.38 -21.04 -2.49
CA THR A 19 8.23 -22.16 -2.06
C THR A 19 8.41 -22.14 -0.55
N ARG A 20 7.93 -23.21 0.08
CA ARG A 20 8.05 -23.43 1.52
C ARG A 20 8.74 -24.77 1.77
N ASP A 21 9.51 -24.84 2.85
CA ASP A 21 10.06 -26.11 3.29
C ASP A 21 8.96 -26.99 3.92
N LEU A 22 9.31 -28.21 4.33
CA LEU A 22 8.34 -29.12 4.96
C LEU A 22 7.79 -28.59 6.30
N LYS A 23 8.42 -27.58 6.90
CA LYS A 23 7.96 -26.89 8.11
C LYS A 23 7.11 -25.65 7.80
N GLY A 24 6.85 -25.36 6.52
CA GLY A 24 6.07 -24.21 6.07
C GLY A 24 6.83 -22.88 6.02
N ARG A 25 8.16 -22.88 6.25
CA ARG A 25 9.00 -21.68 6.22
C ARG A 25 9.31 -21.27 4.78
N PRO A 26 9.29 -19.96 4.44
CA PRO A 26 9.65 -19.50 3.10
C PRO A 26 11.11 -19.82 2.77
N ILE A 27 11.36 -20.22 1.52
CA ILE A 27 12.70 -20.57 1.04
C ILE A 27 13.26 -19.44 0.19
N ILE A 28 14.48 -19.00 0.51
CA ILE A 28 15.26 -18.07 -0.32
C ILE A 28 16.35 -18.87 -1.03
N THR A 29 16.22 -19.01 -2.35
CA THR A 29 17.26 -19.65 -3.16
C THR A 29 18.32 -18.61 -3.55
N ILE A 30 19.59 -19.01 -3.51
CA ILE A 30 20.74 -18.18 -3.86
C ILE A 30 21.60 -19.01 -4.79
N GLU A 31 21.72 -18.57 -6.03
CA GLU A 31 22.61 -19.20 -7.01
C GLU A 31 24.00 -18.58 -6.85
N ALA A 32 24.94 -19.37 -6.32
CA ALA A 32 26.24 -18.89 -5.89
C ALA A 32 27.08 -18.34 -7.06
N SER A 33 26.99 -18.97 -8.24
CA SER A 33 27.66 -18.51 -9.46
C SER A 33 27.22 -17.09 -9.85
N ASN A 34 25.92 -16.80 -9.76
CA ASN A 34 25.38 -15.48 -10.10
C ASN A 34 25.84 -14.41 -9.11
N VAL A 35 25.91 -14.75 -7.81
CA VAL A 35 26.41 -13.83 -6.78
C VAL A 35 27.87 -13.48 -7.02
N THR A 36 28.69 -14.49 -7.38
CA THR A 36 30.10 -14.28 -7.69
C THR A 36 30.32 -13.51 -8.99
N GLU A 37 29.58 -13.82 -10.05
CA GLU A 37 29.66 -13.13 -11.35
C GLU A 37 29.26 -11.67 -11.24
N ALA A 38 28.24 -11.38 -10.43
CA ALA A 38 27.76 -10.04 -10.16
C ALA A 38 28.70 -9.20 -9.29
N GLY A 39 29.65 -9.84 -8.61
CA GLY A 39 30.55 -9.17 -7.67
C GLY A 39 29.83 -8.50 -6.49
N LEU A 40 28.73 -9.11 -6.00
CA LEU A 40 27.96 -8.54 -4.89
C LEU A 40 28.77 -8.52 -3.59
N ASN A 41 28.58 -7.47 -2.79
CA ASN A 41 29.12 -7.39 -1.44
C ASN A 41 28.09 -7.78 -0.35
N CYS A 42 28.54 -7.91 0.90
CA CYS A 42 27.68 -8.35 2.00
C CYS A 42 26.56 -7.36 2.36
N TYR A 43 26.76 -6.06 2.13
CA TYR A 43 25.72 -5.05 2.36
C TYR A 43 24.61 -5.15 1.32
N GLU A 44 24.97 -5.39 0.05
CA GLU A 44 24.01 -5.58 -1.04
C GLU A 44 23.17 -6.85 -0.81
N VAL A 45 23.81 -7.97 -0.46
CA VAL A 45 23.11 -9.22 -0.12
C VAL A 45 22.21 -9.03 1.11
N ALA A 46 22.70 -8.39 2.18
CA ALA A 46 21.92 -8.08 3.37
C ALA A 46 20.67 -7.23 3.05
N THR A 47 20.84 -6.21 2.22
CA THR A 47 19.77 -5.32 1.78
C THR A 47 18.70 -6.07 1.00
N VAL A 48 19.12 -6.97 0.10
CA VAL A 48 18.22 -7.83 -0.67
C VAL A 48 17.46 -8.80 0.25
N LEU A 49 18.13 -9.41 1.23
CA LEU A 49 17.48 -10.28 2.23
C LEU A 49 16.44 -9.52 3.08
N LEU A 50 16.75 -8.29 3.50
CA LEU A 50 15.79 -7.44 4.20
C LEU A 50 14.57 -7.12 3.34
N TYR A 51 14.77 -6.77 2.07
CA TYR A 51 13.66 -6.59 1.14
C TYR A 51 12.80 -7.86 1.03
N TYR A 52 13.41 -9.03 0.93
CA TYR A 52 12.67 -10.29 0.86
C TYR A 52 11.89 -10.61 2.14
N SER A 53 12.34 -10.14 3.29
CA SER A 53 11.58 -10.28 4.54
C SER A 53 10.25 -9.52 4.55
N THR A 54 10.07 -8.53 3.67
CA THR A 54 8.82 -7.76 3.58
C THR A 54 7.76 -8.40 2.67
N ILE A 55 8.07 -9.53 2.03
CA ILE A 55 7.16 -10.16 1.06
C ILE A 55 6.15 -11.09 1.74
N PRO A 56 6.56 -12.04 2.61
CA PRO A 56 5.61 -12.90 3.31
C PRO A 56 4.70 -12.07 4.23
N GLU A 57 3.42 -12.43 4.31
CA GLU A 57 2.49 -11.71 5.20
C GLU A 57 2.72 -12.00 6.68
N ARG A 58 3.27 -13.17 6.99
CA ARG A 58 3.56 -13.61 8.35
C ARG A 58 5.07 -13.56 8.57
N SER A 59 5.46 -12.91 9.67
CA SER A 59 6.82 -13.03 10.18
C SER A 59 7.08 -14.49 10.50
N SER A 60 7.91 -15.12 9.68
CA SER A 60 8.31 -16.52 9.82
C SER A 60 9.80 -16.60 9.51
N PRO A 61 10.53 -17.48 10.20
CA PRO A 61 11.93 -17.68 9.88
C PRO A 61 12.06 -18.24 8.47
N PHE A 62 13.14 -17.86 7.80
CA PHE A 62 13.46 -18.28 6.45
C PHE A 62 14.40 -19.48 6.45
N THR A 63 14.27 -20.29 5.40
CA THR A 63 15.26 -21.29 5.02
C THR A 63 16.03 -20.76 3.82
N ILE A 64 17.35 -20.66 3.91
CA ILE A 64 18.19 -20.20 2.80
C ILE A 64 18.75 -21.41 2.08
N LEU A 65 18.55 -21.51 0.78
CA LEU A 65 19.11 -22.55 -0.08
C LEU A 65 20.18 -21.96 -0.98
N ILE A 66 21.44 -22.35 -0.79
CA ILE A 66 22.57 -21.94 -1.62
C ILE A 66 22.89 -23.07 -2.60
N ILE A 67 22.83 -22.77 -3.90
CA ILE A 67 23.16 -23.71 -4.97
C ILE A 67 24.50 -23.31 -5.55
N SER A 68 25.47 -24.21 -5.48
CA SER A 68 26.83 -24.05 -5.97
C SER A 68 27.04 -24.88 -7.23
N SER A 69 27.62 -24.28 -8.27
CA SER A 69 28.00 -25.00 -9.49
C SER A 69 29.47 -25.41 -9.46
N SER A 70 30.30 -24.67 -8.75
CA SER A 70 31.73 -24.91 -8.61
C SER A 70 32.21 -24.72 -7.16
N ASN A 71 33.39 -25.24 -6.82
CA ASN A 71 34.00 -25.04 -5.50
C ASN A 71 34.44 -23.59 -5.25
N SER A 72 34.69 -22.79 -6.30
CA SER A 72 34.96 -21.36 -6.18
C SER A 72 33.75 -20.56 -5.71
N ASP A 73 32.53 -21.06 -5.95
CA ASP A 73 31.29 -20.36 -5.56
C ASP A 73 31.00 -20.49 -4.07
N LEU A 74 31.74 -21.35 -3.34
CA LEU A 74 31.62 -21.47 -1.88
C LEU A 74 32.04 -20.19 -1.13
N ASN A 75 32.63 -19.20 -1.80
CA ASN A 75 32.85 -17.88 -1.22
C ASN A 75 31.53 -17.10 -1.07
N ALA A 76 30.49 -17.43 -1.85
CA ALA A 76 29.17 -16.87 -1.69
C ALA A 76 28.53 -17.29 -0.35
N LEU A 77 28.87 -18.47 0.18
CA LEU A 77 28.43 -18.90 1.51
C LEU A 77 28.98 -17.97 2.60
N ASP A 78 30.29 -17.71 2.58
CA ASP A 78 30.94 -16.79 3.52
C ASP A 78 30.33 -15.38 3.42
N LEU A 79 30.05 -14.93 2.19
CA LEU A 79 29.37 -13.66 1.92
C LEU A 79 27.96 -13.62 2.54
N VAL A 80 27.15 -14.66 2.34
CA VAL A 80 25.79 -14.75 2.89
C VAL A 80 25.82 -14.79 4.42
N CYS A 81 26.69 -15.60 5.02
CA CYS A 81 26.87 -15.64 6.47
C CYS A 81 27.29 -14.27 7.04
N ASN A 82 28.22 -13.57 6.39
CA ASN A 82 28.60 -12.21 6.78
C ASN A 82 27.45 -11.22 6.63
N SER A 83 26.64 -11.37 5.58
CA SER A 83 25.44 -10.55 5.37
C SER A 83 24.41 -10.75 6.49
N LEU A 84 24.18 -11.99 6.89
CA LEU A 84 23.27 -12.33 7.99
C LEU A 84 23.73 -11.75 9.33
N LYS A 85 25.06 -11.71 9.58
CA LYS A 85 25.63 -11.05 10.77
C LYS A 85 25.34 -9.55 10.83
N LEU A 86 25.17 -8.88 9.68
CA LEU A 86 24.83 -7.45 9.63
C LEU A 86 23.35 -7.17 9.95
N ILE A 87 22.46 -8.13 9.70
CA ILE A 87 21.00 -7.96 9.81
C ILE A 87 20.39 -8.80 10.94
N VAL A 88 21.21 -9.16 11.92
CA VAL A 88 20.77 -9.86 13.13
C VAL A 88 19.66 -9.05 13.81
N GLY A 89 18.56 -9.72 14.16
CA GLY A 89 17.38 -9.09 14.78
C GLY A 89 16.34 -8.57 13.79
N HIS A 90 16.74 -8.24 12.56
CA HIS A 90 15.82 -7.79 11.50
C HIS A 90 15.48 -8.90 10.49
N PHE A 91 16.33 -9.93 10.41
CA PHE A 91 16.12 -11.09 9.55
C PHE A 91 16.39 -12.38 10.32
N HIS A 92 15.46 -13.34 10.22
CA HIS A 92 15.53 -14.60 10.95
C HIS A 92 15.74 -15.75 9.96
N ALA A 93 16.97 -16.26 9.87
CA ALA A 93 17.29 -17.50 9.18
C ALA A 93 17.40 -18.63 10.19
N ASP A 94 16.59 -19.68 10.03
CA ASP A 94 16.68 -20.87 10.88
C ASP A 94 17.69 -21.88 10.34
N GLU A 95 17.65 -22.14 9.04
CA GLU A 95 18.47 -23.15 8.38
C GLU A 95 19.05 -22.60 7.08
N ILE A 96 20.32 -22.91 6.84
CA ILE A 96 21.04 -22.60 5.59
C ILE A 96 21.43 -23.94 4.98
N LEU A 97 20.80 -24.29 3.88
CA LEU A 97 21.04 -25.51 3.12
C LEU A 97 22.00 -25.18 1.97
N VAL A 98 23.12 -25.89 1.89
CA VAL A 98 24.11 -25.70 0.82
C VAL A 98 24.15 -26.96 -0.01
N THR A 99 23.97 -26.83 -1.32
CA THR A 99 24.08 -27.94 -2.27
C THR A 99 25.05 -27.61 -3.37
N SER A 100 25.71 -28.65 -3.87
CA SER A 100 26.53 -28.58 -5.08
C SER A 100 25.89 -29.41 -6.16
N LEU A 101 25.80 -28.85 -7.37
CA LEU A 101 25.37 -29.58 -8.56
C LEU A 101 26.41 -30.63 -9.00
N ASN A 102 27.67 -30.45 -8.59
CA ASN A 102 28.73 -31.42 -8.79
C ASN A 102 28.87 -32.31 -7.55
N ALA A 103 28.88 -33.63 -7.75
CA ALA A 103 28.90 -34.66 -6.69
C ALA A 103 30.08 -34.54 -5.69
N ASN A 104 31.11 -33.76 -6.03
CA ASN A 104 32.27 -33.50 -5.20
C ASN A 104 32.19 -32.12 -4.52
N CYS A 105 31.19 -31.90 -3.67
CA CYS A 105 31.21 -30.75 -2.76
C CYS A 105 32.10 -31.09 -1.57
N VAL A 106 33.27 -30.47 -1.51
CA VAL A 106 34.10 -30.52 -0.29
C VAL A 106 33.38 -29.70 0.77
N SER A 107 33.04 -30.31 1.89
CA SER A 107 32.54 -29.60 3.07
C SER A 107 33.62 -28.61 3.51
N LYS A 108 33.44 -27.31 3.18
CA LYS A 108 34.12 -26.27 3.95
C LYS A 108 33.61 -26.41 5.38
N THR A 109 34.51 -26.59 6.35
CA THR A 109 34.18 -26.55 7.78
C THR A 109 33.77 -25.12 8.15
N VAL A 110 32.52 -24.78 7.86
CA VAL A 110 31.91 -23.55 8.36
C VAL A 110 31.37 -23.85 9.75
N ASN A 111 31.99 -23.25 10.76
CA ASN A 111 31.58 -23.39 12.17
C ASN A 111 30.31 -22.56 12.46
N GLU A 112 29.26 -22.75 11.67
CA GLU A 112 27.93 -22.19 11.95
C GLU A 112 26.91 -23.33 12.09
N PRO A 113 26.27 -23.49 13.26
CA PRO A 113 25.40 -24.64 13.55
C PRO A 113 24.13 -24.68 12.68
N LYS A 114 23.82 -23.58 11.99
CA LYS A 114 22.65 -23.45 11.11
C LYS A 114 22.93 -23.91 9.67
N VAL A 115 24.19 -24.14 9.30
CA VAL A 115 24.60 -24.51 7.94
C VAL A 115 24.63 -26.03 7.79
N LYS A 116 23.91 -26.55 6.80
CA LYS A 116 23.85 -27.98 6.46
C LYS A 116 24.23 -28.18 5.00
N PHE A 117 25.28 -28.96 4.76
CA PHE A 117 25.65 -29.39 3.41
C PHE A 117 24.81 -30.60 3.03
N LEU A 118 24.03 -30.49 1.96
CA LEU A 118 23.13 -31.53 1.48
C LEU A 118 23.56 -32.01 0.10
N GLN A 119 23.48 -33.33 -0.10
CA GLN A 119 23.48 -33.90 -1.45
C GLN A 119 22.07 -33.85 -2.04
N ILE A 120 21.97 -33.91 -3.38
CA ILE A 120 20.71 -33.83 -4.12
C ILE A 120 19.68 -34.88 -3.61
N ASP A 121 20.15 -36.05 -3.20
CA ASP A 121 19.29 -37.14 -2.72
C ASP A 121 18.64 -36.88 -1.35
N GLN A 122 19.18 -35.94 -0.56
CA GLN A 122 18.69 -35.61 0.78
C GLN A 122 17.64 -34.49 0.77
N PHE A 123 17.44 -33.81 -0.36
CA PHE A 123 16.47 -32.72 -0.51
C PHE A 123 15.03 -33.07 -0.10
N PRO A 124 14.48 -34.26 -0.46
CA PRO A 124 13.12 -34.63 -0.11
C PRO A 124 12.84 -34.66 1.40
N GLN A 125 13.88 -34.72 2.24
CA GLN A 125 13.75 -34.70 3.71
C GLN A 125 13.54 -33.28 4.27
N TYR A 126 13.81 -32.24 3.47
CA TYR A 126 13.74 -30.84 3.88
C TYR A 126 12.73 -30.04 3.07
N ILE A 127 12.63 -30.32 1.77
CA ILE A 127 11.81 -29.58 0.81
C ILE A 127 11.05 -30.58 -0.05
N SER A 128 9.74 -30.38 -0.23
CA SER A 128 8.93 -31.19 -1.15
C SER A 128 9.41 -31.02 -2.59
N LYS A 129 9.32 -32.08 -3.41
CA LYS A 129 9.71 -32.07 -4.83
C LYS A 129 9.05 -30.92 -5.63
N ALA A 130 7.84 -30.51 -5.23
CA ALA A 130 7.12 -29.39 -5.83
C ALA A 130 7.78 -28.02 -5.58
N HIS A 131 8.51 -27.87 -4.46
CA HIS A 131 9.15 -26.62 -4.05
C HIS A 131 10.66 -26.62 -4.30
N THR A 132 11.23 -27.77 -4.63
CA THR A 132 12.64 -27.91 -4.98
C THR A 132 12.89 -27.37 -6.40
N PRO A 133 13.93 -26.53 -6.61
CA PRO A 133 14.31 -26.06 -7.94
C PRO A 133 14.61 -27.21 -8.91
N LYS A 134 14.34 -27.03 -10.20
CA LYS A 134 14.67 -28.02 -11.26
C LYS A 134 16.14 -28.43 -11.27
N GLN A 135 17.04 -27.50 -10.94
CA GLN A 135 18.47 -27.74 -10.84
C GLN A 135 18.82 -28.78 -9.74
N CYS A 136 17.98 -28.92 -8.72
CA CYS A 136 18.16 -29.85 -7.60
C CYS A 136 17.18 -31.04 -7.68
N SER A 137 16.86 -31.50 -8.89
CA SER A 137 15.94 -32.62 -9.15
C SER A 137 14.48 -32.41 -8.73
N GLY A 138 14.05 -31.15 -8.54
CA GLY A 138 12.66 -30.80 -8.29
C GLY A 138 11.87 -30.41 -9.54
N SER A 139 10.62 -30.00 -9.37
CA SER A 139 9.76 -29.53 -10.47
C SER A 139 9.63 -28.01 -10.55
N HIS A 140 10.15 -27.26 -9.56
CA HIS A 140 9.97 -25.82 -9.50
C HIS A 140 10.80 -25.08 -10.56
N LEU A 141 10.10 -24.39 -11.48
CA LEU A 141 10.69 -23.49 -12.46
C LEU A 141 10.57 -22.04 -11.97
N HIS A 142 11.71 -21.39 -11.76
CA HIS A 142 11.77 -19.98 -11.37
C HIS A 142 12.25 -19.10 -12.53
N ASP A 143 11.57 -17.99 -12.76
CA ASP A 143 11.95 -16.99 -13.78
C ASP A 143 12.17 -15.62 -13.12
N GLN A 144 13.41 -15.37 -12.69
CA GLN A 144 13.77 -14.15 -11.95
C GLN A 144 13.40 -12.86 -12.69
N ASN A 145 13.38 -12.86 -14.03
CA ASN A 145 13.06 -11.67 -14.80
C ASN A 145 11.57 -11.30 -14.71
N LYS A 146 10.68 -12.29 -14.79
CA LYS A 146 9.23 -12.06 -14.59
C LYS A 146 8.92 -11.60 -13.17
N TRP A 147 9.58 -12.20 -12.19
CA TRP A 147 9.46 -11.81 -10.78
C TRP A 147 9.93 -10.38 -10.55
N ARG A 148 11.06 -10.00 -11.16
CA ARG A 148 11.55 -8.62 -11.12
C ARG A 148 10.59 -7.64 -11.77
N GLU A 149 10.08 -7.95 -12.96
CA GLU A 149 9.14 -7.09 -13.68
C GLU A 149 7.89 -6.79 -12.81
N LEU A 150 7.40 -7.79 -12.09
CA LEU A 150 6.32 -7.62 -11.13
C LEU A 150 6.71 -6.66 -10.01
N PHE A 151 7.84 -6.87 -9.32
CA PHE A 151 8.20 -6.05 -8.16
C PHE A 151 8.57 -4.61 -8.52
N VAL A 152 9.29 -4.41 -9.64
CA VAL A 152 9.56 -3.09 -10.22
C VAL A 152 8.27 -2.33 -10.55
N THR A 153 7.18 -3.05 -10.79
CA THR A 153 5.86 -2.46 -11.02
C THR A 153 5.11 -2.19 -9.73
N ILE A 154 5.09 -3.17 -8.81
CA ILE A 154 4.25 -3.11 -7.62
C ILE A 154 4.78 -2.10 -6.59
N ASP A 155 6.09 -2.01 -6.39
CA ASP A 155 6.66 -1.20 -5.31
C ASP A 155 6.45 0.30 -5.53
N PRO A 156 6.76 0.88 -6.72
CA PRO A 156 6.51 2.29 -6.97
C PRO A 156 5.02 2.60 -6.95
N PHE A 157 4.18 1.69 -7.46
CA PHE A 157 2.73 1.88 -7.48
C PHE A 157 2.14 1.87 -6.06
N GLN A 158 2.57 0.93 -5.21
CA GLN A 158 2.19 0.88 -3.79
C GLN A 158 2.64 2.15 -3.06
N SER A 159 3.89 2.58 -3.25
CA SER A 159 4.43 3.80 -2.63
C SER A 159 3.66 5.05 -3.05
N GLN A 160 3.29 5.16 -4.34
CA GLN A 160 2.46 6.24 -4.85
C GLN A 160 1.07 6.25 -4.22
N CYS A 161 0.42 5.08 -4.11
CA CYS A 161 -0.89 4.96 -3.45
C CYS A 161 -0.82 5.41 -1.99
N LEU A 162 0.19 4.95 -1.24
CA LEU A 162 0.35 5.30 0.18
C LEU A 162 0.60 6.80 0.38
N THR A 163 1.56 7.36 -0.36
CA THR A 163 1.93 8.78 -0.23
C THR A 163 0.77 9.69 -0.61
N THR A 164 0.10 9.40 -1.74
CA THR A 164 -1.04 10.18 -2.21
C THR A 164 -2.24 10.04 -1.27
N GLY A 165 -2.49 8.82 -0.79
CA GLY A 165 -3.55 8.52 0.18
C GLY A 165 -3.36 9.27 1.48
N GLN A 166 -2.13 9.32 2.02
CA GLN A 166 -1.81 10.08 3.23
C GLN A 166 -2.09 11.58 3.06
N ARG A 167 -1.69 12.18 1.93
CA ARG A 167 -1.97 13.60 1.64
C ARG A 167 -3.48 13.88 1.56
N LEU A 168 -4.25 12.99 0.93
CA LEU A 168 -5.71 13.10 0.86
C LEU A 168 -6.38 12.99 2.23
N VAL A 169 -5.97 12.00 3.04
CA VAL A 169 -6.50 11.80 4.38
C VAL A 169 -6.17 12.98 5.29
N SER A 170 -4.96 13.54 5.17
CA SER A 170 -4.58 14.76 5.89
C SER A 170 -5.51 15.92 5.54
N ALA A 171 -5.75 16.18 4.25
CA ALA A 171 -6.64 17.25 3.81
C ALA A 171 -8.10 17.05 4.28
N LEU A 172 -8.59 15.80 4.28
CA LEU A 172 -9.91 15.46 4.83
C LEU A 172 -9.98 15.69 6.35
N SER A 173 -8.93 15.31 7.07
CA SER A 173 -8.86 15.45 8.52
C SER A 173 -8.85 16.92 8.93
N ASP A 174 -8.11 17.77 8.22
CA ASP A 174 -8.03 19.20 8.51
C ASP A 174 -9.40 19.88 8.38
N VAL A 175 -10.18 19.51 7.36
CA VAL A 175 -11.56 19.99 7.19
C VAL A 175 -12.47 19.47 8.30
N ARG A 176 -12.37 18.18 8.64
CA ARG A 176 -13.17 17.58 9.72
C ARG A 176 -12.93 18.28 11.05
N ASN A 177 -11.65 18.51 11.40
CA ASN A 177 -11.28 19.17 12.64
C ASN A 177 -11.77 20.63 12.68
N SER A 178 -11.79 21.30 11.54
CA SER A 178 -12.34 22.65 11.42
C SER A 178 -13.86 22.68 11.58
N ASP A 179 -14.59 21.68 11.08
CA ASP A 179 -16.05 21.60 11.19
C ASP A 179 -16.52 21.27 12.62
N LEU A 180 -15.70 20.56 13.41
CA LEU A 180 -15.98 20.27 14.82
C LEU A 180 -15.98 21.53 15.71
N GLN A 181 -15.40 22.64 15.23
CA GLN A 181 -15.37 23.91 15.96
C GLN A 181 -16.66 24.74 15.82
N GLY A 182 -17.68 24.22 15.14
CA GLY A 182 -19.00 24.85 14.99
C GLY A 182 -19.30 25.30 13.56
N LEU A 183 -20.27 26.21 13.41
CA LEU A 183 -20.66 26.73 12.10
C LEU A 183 -19.48 27.45 11.43
N PRO A 184 -19.00 27.00 10.26
CA PRO A 184 -17.82 27.56 9.64
C PRO A 184 -18.09 28.97 9.11
N SER A 185 -17.26 29.93 9.50
CA SER A 185 -17.29 31.29 8.97
C SER A 185 -16.97 31.32 7.48
N ARG A 186 -17.38 32.39 6.77
CA ARG A 186 -17.06 32.59 5.34
C ARG A 186 -15.56 32.46 5.05
N ARG A 187 -14.69 32.99 5.92
CA ARG A 187 -13.23 32.91 5.80
C ARG A 187 -12.73 31.47 5.95
N GLN A 188 -13.26 30.73 6.92
CA GLN A 188 -12.94 29.31 7.11
C GLN A 188 -13.38 28.47 5.91
N LEU A 189 -14.60 28.65 5.41
CA LEU A 189 -15.09 27.94 4.21
C LEU A 189 -14.19 28.18 2.99
N TYR A 190 -13.72 29.42 2.79
CA TYR A 190 -12.83 29.74 1.67
C TYR A 190 -11.44 29.10 1.84
N SER A 191 -10.91 29.11 3.07
CA SER A 191 -9.64 28.46 3.40
C SER A 191 -9.73 26.94 3.18
N GLN A 192 -10.80 26.32 3.69
CA GLN A 192 -11.11 24.89 3.50
C GLN A 192 -11.23 24.55 2.01
N HIS A 193 -12.06 25.27 1.25
CA HIS A 193 -12.21 25.06 -0.19
C HIS A 193 -10.85 25.12 -0.91
N ARG A 194 -10.01 26.11 -0.59
CA ARG A 194 -8.69 26.24 -1.20
C ARG A 194 -7.76 25.09 -0.82
N ALA A 195 -7.78 24.62 0.42
CA ALA A 195 -7.00 23.46 0.85
C ALA A 195 -7.44 22.19 0.11
N LEU A 196 -8.75 21.95 0.02
CA LEU A 196 -9.33 20.82 -0.70
C LEU A 196 -8.99 20.84 -2.19
N SER A 197 -9.15 22.00 -2.84
CA SER A 197 -8.80 22.15 -4.26
C SER A 197 -7.32 21.88 -4.53
N ARG A 198 -6.42 22.31 -3.64
CA ARG A 198 -4.98 22.02 -3.79
C ARG A 198 -4.67 20.54 -3.68
N ALA A 199 -5.28 19.83 -2.72
CA ALA A 199 -5.10 18.40 -2.58
C ALA A 199 -5.61 17.62 -3.81
N LEU A 200 -6.68 18.09 -4.45
CA LEU A 200 -7.18 17.53 -5.71
C LEU A 200 -6.30 17.84 -6.94
N MET A 201 -5.52 18.92 -6.88
CA MET A 201 -4.57 19.32 -7.93
C MET A 201 -3.19 18.67 -7.78
N ASP A 202 -3.02 17.71 -6.85
CA ASP A 202 -1.78 16.97 -6.71
C ASP A 202 -1.47 16.21 -8.01
N THR A 203 -0.27 16.43 -8.56
CA THR A 203 0.17 15.83 -9.82
C THR A 203 0.23 14.31 -9.69
N ASP A 204 0.65 13.81 -8.52
CA ASP A 204 0.74 12.37 -8.25
C ASP A 204 -0.66 11.74 -8.24
N LEU A 205 -1.65 12.42 -7.66
CA LEU A 205 -3.04 11.97 -7.63
C LEU A 205 -3.65 11.92 -9.03
N ILE A 206 -3.45 12.98 -9.83
CA ILE A 206 -3.95 13.06 -11.20
C ILE A 206 -3.34 11.93 -12.04
N TYR A 207 -2.03 11.72 -11.92
CA TYR A 207 -1.34 10.64 -12.62
C TYR A 207 -1.84 9.26 -12.18
N LEU A 208 -1.97 9.04 -10.87
CA LEU A 208 -2.45 7.80 -10.28
C LEU A 208 -3.86 7.46 -10.76
N ARG A 209 -4.77 8.43 -10.83
CA ARG A 209 -6.14 8.20 -11.32
C ARG A 209 -6.18 7.95 -12.84
N LYS A 210 -5.33 8.62 -13.61
CA LYS A 210 -5.26 8.45 -15.07
C LYS A 210 -4.68 7.10 -15.48
N ARG A 211 -3.63 6.62 -14.81
CA ARG A 211 -2.88 5.40 -15.19
C ARG A 211 -3.04 4.22 -14.24
N GLY A 212 -3.63 4.42 -13.07
CA GLY A 212 -3.75 3.39 -12.04
C GLY A 212 -4.50 2.16 -12.52
N ALA A 213 -5.64 2.33 -13.20
CA ALA A 213 -6.40 1.21 -13.76
C ALA A 213 -5.57 0.36 -14.73
N SER A 214 -4.82 0.99 -15.64
CA SER A 214 -3.94 0.28 -16.57
C SER A 214 -2.80 -0.47 -15.86
N THR A 215 -2.29 0.10 -14.77
CA THR A 215 -1.22 -0.50 -13.95
C THR A 215 -1.75 -1.70 -13.16
N VAL A 216 -2.96 -1.59 -12.62
CA VAL A 216 -3.66 -2.70 -11.95
C VAL A 216 -3.91 -3.86 -12.90
N SER A 217 -4.41 -3.60 -14.12
CA SER A 217 -4.60 -4.65 -15.13
C SER A 217 -3.27 -5.35 -15.46
N ARG A 218 -2.19 -4.57 -15.65
CA ARG A 218 -0.86 -5.13 -15.91
C ARG A 218 -0.37 -6.00 -14.74
N LEU A 219 -0.55 -5.56 -13.50
CA LEU A 219 -0.20 -6.35 -12.30
C LEU A 219 -0.98 -7.66 -12.22
N GLN A 220 -2.27 -7.65 -12.56
CA GLN A 220 -3.10 -8.86 -12.60
C GLN A 220 -2.64 -9.83 -13.70
N ASP A 221 -2.24 -9.32 -14.86
CA ASP A 221 -1.75 -10.16 -15.97
C ASP A 221 -0.37 -10.76 -15.64
N LEU A 222 0.52 -9.99 -15.02
CA LEU A 222 1.80 -10.50 -14.52
C LEU A 222 1.59 -11.63 -13.48
N ALA A 223 0.66 -11.45 -12.54
CA ALA A 223 0.32 -12.48 -11.56
C ALA A 223 -0.22 -13.76 -12.21
N LYS A 224 -1.12 -13.63 -13.19
CA LYS A 224 -1.66 -14.78 -13.94
C LYS A 224 -0.56 -15.51 -14.72
N ASN A 225 0.36 -14.77 -15.32
CA ASN A 225 1.46 -15.36 -16.08
C ASN A 225 2.43 -16.13 -15.20
N LEU A 226 2.73 -15.62 -13.99
CA LEU A 226 3.52 -16.34 -12.99
C LEU A 226 2.84 -17.65 -12.56
N ASN A 227 1.52 -17.65 -12.34
CA ASN A 227 0.80 -18.87 -11.98
C ASN A 227 0.70 -19.87 -13.15
N ARG A 228 0.57 -19.39 -14.40
CA ARG A 228 0.50 -20.22 -15.61
C ARG A 228 1.81 -20.93 -15.94
N THR A 229 2.96 -20.35 -15.62
CA THR A 229 4.26 -21.02 -15.81
C THR A 229 4.40 -22.27 -14.94
N HIS A 230 3.72 -22.33 -13.80
CA HIS A 230 3.69 -23.52 -12.94
C HIS A 230 2.75 -24.59 -13.51
N THR A 231 1.55 -24.21 -13.95
CA THR A 231 0.52 -25.16 -14.42
C THR A 231 0.82 -25.83 -15.76
N LYS A 232 1.61 -25.20 -16.64
CA LYS A 232 2.05 -25.84 -17.90
C LYS A 232 3.11 -26.92 -17.69
N SER A 233 3.83 -26.92 -16.56
CA SER A 233 4.80 -27.98 -16.24
C SER A 233 4.15 -29.21 -15.61
N SER A 234 2.91 -29.09 -15.12
CA SER A 234 2.14 -30.14 -14.45
C SER A 234 1.15 -30.88 -15.37
N LEU A 235 1.37 -30.85 -16.69
CA LEU A 235 0.67 -31.76 -17.63
C LEU A 235 1.26 -33.19 -17.62
N ALA A 236 2.23 -33.46 -16.75
CA ALA A 236 2.70 -34.82 -16.44
C ALA A 236 2.00 -35.29 -15.15
N GLU A 237 0.92 -36.04 -15.35
CA GLU A 237 0.38 -37.12 -14.52
C GLU A 237 0.90 -37.23 -13.07
N ASP A 238 0.30 -36.52 -12.11
CA ASP A 238 0.17 -37.07 -10.74
C ASP A 238 -0.96 -36.36 -9.96
N LYS A 239 -1.87 -37.17 -9.38
CA LYS A 239 -3.16 -36.69 -8.79
C LYS A 239 -3.05 -36.10 -7.37
N ASP A 240 -1.86 -36.03 -6.79
CA ASP A 240 -1.62 -35.54 -5.41
C ASP A 240 -0.92 -34.17 -5.34
N GLN A 241 -0.90 -33.40 -6.42
CA GLN A 241 -0.21 -32.11 -6.43
C GLN A 241 -1.04 -31.00 -5.80
N ALA A 242 -0.74 -30.70 -4.53
CA ALA A 242 -1.09 -29.43 -3.89
C ALA A 242 -0.79 -28.28 -4.87
N VAL A 243 -1.83 -27.56 -5.28
CA VAL A 243 -1.74 -26.44 -6.21
C VAL A 243 -0.78 -25.41 -5.62
N PHE A 244 0.38 -25.26 -6.25
CA PHE A 244 1.36 -24.25 -5.90
C PHE A 244 0.80 -22.87 -6.24
N GLU A 245 0.13 -22.22 -5.28
CA GLU A 245 -0.31 -20.83 -5.40
C GLU A 245 0.70 -19.91 -4.72
N ASN A 246 1.17 -18.90 -5.46
CA ASN A 246 2.04 -17.84 -4.94
C ASN A 246 1.25 -16.89 -4.02
N THR A 247 0.74 -17.41 -2.90
CA THR A 247 -0.27 -16.76 -2.05
C THR A 247 0.19 -15.40 -1.52
N ASP A 248 1.45 -15.29 -1.09
CA ASP A 248 2.00 -14.05 -0.52
C ASP A 248 1.99 -12.89 -1.56
N VAL A 249 2.38 -13.17 -2.81
CA VAL A 249 2.33 -12.18 -3.90
C VAL A 249 0.92 -11.85 -4.31
N ILE A 250 0.06 -12.85 -4.43
CA ILE A 250 -1.35 -12.64 -4.77
C ILE A 250 -2.00 -11.75 -3.72
N ASN A 251 -1.74 -12.00 -2.44
CA ASN A 251 -2.26 -11.19 -1.35
C ASN A 251 -1.67 -9.77 -1.36
N ARG A 252 -0.36 -9.63 -1.62
CA ARG A 252 0.27 -8.31 -1.77
C ARG A 252 -0.35 -7.50 -2.92
N ILE A 253 -0.60 -8.13 -4.07
CA ILE A 253 -1.28 -7.48 -5.21
C ILE A 253 -2.71 -7.09 -4.84
N LYS A 254 -3.47 -7.98 -4.18
CA LYS A 254 -4.82 -7.67 -3.69
C LYS A 254 -4.81 -6.45 -2.76
N LYS A 255 -3.87 -6.39 -1.82
CA LYS A 255 -3.69 -5.25 -0.89
C LYS A 255 -3.41 -3.95 -1.65
N VAL A 256 -2.52 -3.98 -2.64
CA VAL A 256 -2.17 -2.79 -3.44
C VAL A 256 -3.35 -2.32 -4.30
N ILE A 257 -4.12 -3.24 -4.89
CA ILE A 257 -5.35 -2.91 -5.62
C ILE A 257 -6.40 -2.31 -4.69
N PHE A 258 -6.55 -2.86 -3.49
CA PHE A 258 -7.45 -2.33 -2.48
C PHE A 258 -7.05 -0.89 -2.09
N LEU A 259 -5.76 -0.66 -1.81
CA LEU A 259 -5.23 0.67 -1.50
C LEU A 259 -5.53 1.68 -2.62
N PHE A 260 -5.29 1.31 -3.90
CA PHE A 260 -5.61 2.16 -5.04
C PHE A 260 -7.10 2.54 -5.09
N ASN A 261 -7.99 1.57 -4.89
CA ASN A 261 -9.44 1.80 -4.91
C ASN A 261 -9.88 2.72 -3.76
N GLU A 262 -9.28 2.58 -2.58
CA GLU A 262 -9.56 3.48 -1.45
C GLU A 262 -9.05 4.90 -1.68
N VAL A 263 -7.90 5.06 -2.34
CA VAL A 263 -7.38 6.38 -2.76
C VAL A 263 -8.34 7.05 -3.75
N ASP A 264 -8.82 6.34 -4.78
CA ASP A 264 -9.78 6.90 -5.74
C ASP A 264 -11.13 7.24 -5.07
N ARG A 265 -11.58 6.39 -4.14
CA ARG A 265 -12.79 6.65 -3.34
C ARG A 265 -12.62 7.89 -2.47
N ALA A 266 -11.47 8.06 -1.82
CA ALA A 266 -11.17 9.24 -1.02
C ALA A 266 -11.12 10.51 -1.88
N ALA A 267 -10.52 10.44 -3.07
CA ALA A 267 -10.49 11.55 -4.02
C ALA A 267 -11.92 11.97 -4.45
N LYS A 268 -12.79 11.00 -4.80
CA LYS A 268 -14.20 11.28 -5.14
C LYS A 268 -14.97 11.94 -3.99
N ARG A 269 -14.75 11.50 -2.75
CA ARG A 269 -15.33 12.15 -1.57
C ARG A 269 -14.82 13.59 -1.40
N LEU A 270 -13.54 13.82 -1.65
CA LEU A 270 -12.94 15.15 -1.59
C LEU A 270 -13.50 16.11 -2.66
N GLU A 271 -13.74 15.60 -3.88
CA GLU A 271 -14.40 16.34 -4.96
C GLU A 271 -15.81 16.79 -4.54
N GLN A 272 -16.60 15.88 -3.98
CA GLN A 272 -17.94 16.19 -3.48
C GLN A 272 -17.92 17.26 -2.39
N LEU A 273 -17.01 17.14 -1.42
CA LEU A 273 -16.85 18.15 -0.37
C LEU A 273 -16.42 19.51 -0.94
N THR A 274 -15.53 19.51 -1.93
CA THR A 274 -15.09 20.75 -2.58
C THR A 274 -16.26 21.46 -3.26
N GLU A 275 -17.10 20.73 -3.99
CA GLU A 275 -18.28 21.30 -4.65
C GLU A 275 -19.31 21.80 -3.62
N GLN A 276 -19.56 21.04 -2.55
CA GLN A 276 -20.44 21.46 -1.46
C GLN A 276 -19.99 22.77 -0.82
N ARG A 277 -18.69 22.93 -0.55
CA ARG A 277 -18.13 24.17 0.03
C ARG A 277 -18.22 25.33 -0.97
N ARG A 278 -17.99 25.06 -2.25
CA ARG A 278 -18.11 26.04 -3.33
C ARG A 278 -19.54 26.57 -3.45
N GLU A 279 -20.54 25.68 -3.44
CA GLU A 279 -21.94 26.09 -3.51
C GLU A 279 -22.37 26.85 -2.25
N ARG A 280 -21.92 26.43 -1.06
CA ARG A 280 -22.19 27.18 0.18
C ARG A 280 -21.61 28.59 0.17
N LEU A 281 -20.44 28.79 -0.42
CA LEU A 281 -19.85 30.12 -0.61
C LEU A 281 -20.65 30.99 -1.58
N ARG A 282 -21.23 30.40 -2.64
CA ARG A 282 -22.14 31.11 -3.55
C ARG A 282 -23.40 31.53 -2.82
N GLU A 283 -23.98 30.63 -2.03
CA GLU A 283 -25.19 30.91 -1.25
C GLU A 283 -24.98 32.04 -0.24
N LEU A 284 -23.88 32.02 0.53
CA LEU A 284 -23.51 33.13 1.42
C LEU A 284 -23.30 34.45 0.68
N THR A 285 -22.95 34.41 -0.61
CA THR A 285 -22.80 35.63 -1.42
C THR A 285 -24.16 36.13 -1.90
N ARG A 286 -25.08 35.24 -2.29
CA ARG A 286 -26.48 35.59 -2.61
C ARG A 286 -27.20 36.19 -1.41
N GLN A 287 -27.04 35.58 -0.23
CA GLN A 287 -27.65 36.06 1.02
C GLN A 287 -27.16 37.45 1.38
N LYS A 288 -25.86 37.70 1.27
CA LYS A 288 -25.31 39.04 1.55
C LYS A 288 -25.88 40.10 0.60
N ALA A 289 -26.04 39.78 -0.69
CA ALA A 289 -26.65 40.72 -1.64
C ALA A 289 -28.11 41.06 -1.26
N LEU A 290 -28.90 40.07 -0.83
CA LEU A 290 -30.27 40.30 -0.35
C LEU A 290 -30.30 41.11 0.95
N GLU A 291 -29.36 40.86 1.87
CA GLU A 291 -29.22 41.66 3.09
C GLU A 291 -28.87 43.11 2.77
N ASP A 292 -27.98 43.34 1.79
CA ASP A 292 -27.59 44.68 1.33
C ASP A 292 -28.81 45.41 0.69
N GLU A 293 -29.58 44.74 -0.17
CA GLU A 293 -30.84 45.28 -0.74
C GLU A 293 -31.89 45.60 0.34
N MET A 294 -32.06 44.71 1.33
CA MET A 294 -32.99 44.91 2.44
C MET A 294 -32.56 46.09 3.32
N ASN A 295 -31.26 46.22 3.60
CA ASN A 295 -30.72 47.31 4.38
C ASN A 295 -30.85 48.65 3.64
N GLU A 296 -30.64 48.69 2.34
CA GLU A 296 -30.90 49.87 1.51
C GLU A 296 -32.38 50.27 1.55
N ARG A 297 -33.30 49.30 1.40
CA ARG A 297 -34.74 49.56 1.51
C ARG A 297 -35.14 50.06 2.91
N ASN A 298 -34.54 49.51 3.96
CA ASN A 298 -34.78 49.96 5.33
C ASN A 298 -34.25 51.39 5.53
N ALA A 299 -33.08 51.73 4.99
CA ALA A 299 -32.55 53.09 5.04
C ALA A 299 -33.45 54.10 4.31
N LEU A 300 -34.00 53.74 3.14
CA LEU A 300 -34.98 54.57 2.43
C LEU A 300 -36.29 54.75 3.21
N LEU A 301 -36.76 53.71 3.90
CA LEU A 301 -37.93 53.78 4.77
C LEU A 301 -37.69 54.65 6.01
N GLU A 302 -36.47 54.62 6.58
CA GLU A 302 -36.09 55.52 7.67
C GLU A 302 -36.05 56.99 7.21
N VAL A 303 -35.51 57.27 6.02
CA VAL A 303 -35.50 58.64 5.45
C VAL A 303 -36.90 59.13 5.06
N GLY A 304 -37.75 58.25 4.52
CA GLY A 304 -39.15 58.56 4.19
C GLY A 304 -40.08 58.70 5.39
N SER A 305 -39.62 58.34 6.59
CA SER A 305 -40.42 58.44 7.83
C SER A 305 -40.39 59.82 8.50
N HIS A 306 -39.61 60.77 7.97
CA HIS A 306 -39.57 62.13 8.52
C HIS A 306 -40.79 62.99 8.15
N ASP A 307 -41.71 62.52 7.30
CA ASP A 307 -42.89 63.29 6.87
C ASP A 307 -44.25 62.59 7.01
N SER A 308 -44.38 61.42 7.65
CA SER A 308 -45.70 60.91 8.08
C SER A 308 -45.64 59.71 9.05
N ASP A 309 -46.23 59.86 10.23
CA ASP A 309 -46.70 58.75 11.08
C ASP A 309 -47.81 57.96 10.36
N PRO A 310 -47.81 56.60 10.38
CA PRO A 310 -47.82 55.78 11.61
C PRO A 310 -46.94 54.50 11.55
N LEU A 311 -45.95 54.39 12.44
CA LEU A 311 -44.84 53.41 12.35
C LEU A 311 -44.79 52.28 13.40
N MET A 312 -45.90 51.92 14.06
CA MET A 312 -45.87 50.84 15.08
C MET A 312 -46.15 49.42 14.54
N MET A 313 -46.73 49.27 13.35
CA MET A 313 -47.16 47.96 12.85
C MET A 313 -46.11 47.27 11.97
N ASN A 314 -45.23 48.03 11.31
CA ASN A 314 -44.20 47.49 10.40
C ASN A 314 -42.98 46.91 11.14
N SER A 315 -42.59 47.45 12.29
CA SER A 315 -41.43 46.95 13.05
C SER A 315 -41.65 45.53 13.60
N THR A 316 -42.89 45.21 14.00
CA THR A 316 -43.28 43.89 14.50
C THR A 316 -43.28 42.84 13.38
N ILE A 317 -43.73 43.21 12.18
CA ILE A 317 -43.76 42.31 11.01
C ILE A 317 -42.34 42.06 10.49
N ILE A 318 -41.49 43.09 10.40
CA ILE A 318 -40.08 42.94 9.98
C ILE A 318 -39.32 42.04 10.97
N ARG A 319 -39.58 42.20 12.28
CA ARG A 319 -38.99 41.35 13.32
C ARG A 319 -39.48 39.90 13.22
N GLN A 320 -40.77 39.66 13.01
CA GLN A 320 -41.33 38.32 12.81
C GLN A 320 -40.81 37.64 11.54
N VAL A 321 -40.62 38.39 10.43
CA VAL A 321 -40.06 37.84 9.20
C VAL A 321 -38.59 37.47 9.39
N LYS A 322 -37.81 38.33 10.07
CA LYS A 322 -36.41 38.06 10.41
C LYS A 322 -36.26 36.82 11.29
N ASP A 323 -37.09 36.68 12.32
CA ASP A 323 -37.11 35.53 13.25
C ASP A 323 -37.62 34.24 12.58
N THR A 324 -38.55 34.35 11.63
CA THR A 324 -39.05 33.19 10.84
C THR A 324 -37.99 32.69 9.85
N ILE A 325 -37.23 33.59 9.24
CA ILE A 325 -36.13 33.24 8.33
C ILE A 325 -34.99 32.59 9.13
N THR A 326 -34.52 33.22 10.21
CA THR A 326 -33.48 32.63 11.07
C THR A 326 -33.92 31.34 11.77
N GLY A 327 -35.19 31.22 12.17
CA GLY A 327 -35.77 30.03 12.76
C GLY A 327 -35.87 28.84 11.79
N ARG A 328 -36.25 29.10 10.52
CA ARG A 328 -36.26 28.05 9.47
C ARG A 328 -34.85 27.55 9.14
N PHE A 329 -33.83 28.41 9.22
CA PHE A 329 -32.44 27.97 8.97
C PHE A 329 -31.88 27.05 10.05
N ARG A 330 -32.35 27.12 11.31
CA ARG A 330 -31.92 26.18 12.36
C ARG A 330 -32.39 24.74 12.09
N ASN A 331 -33.54 24.57 11.46
CA ASN A 331 -34.12 23.25 11.14
C ASN A 331 -33.57 22.61 9.85
N VAL A 332 -32.88 23.36 8.99
CA VAL A 332 -32.19 22.79 7.82
C VAL A 332 -30.85 22.15 8.20
N TYR A 333 -30.29 22.51 9.37
CA TYR A 333 -29.02 21.95 9.87
C TYR A 333 -29.15 20.71 10.75
N THR A 334 -30.36 20.18 10.97
CA THR A 334 -30.59 19.01 11.85
C THR A 334 -31.02 17.73 11.13
N TYR A 335 -31.10 17.71 9.79
CA TYR A 335 -31.35 16.46 9.07
C TYR A 335 -30.21 16.09 8.10
N ASN A 336 -29.72 14.86 8.31
CA ASN A 336 -28.90 14.04 7.43
C ASN A 336 -27.37 14.22 7.50
N ILE A 337 -26.79 14.03 8.69
CA ILE A 337 -25.57 13.22 8.80
C ILE A 337 -25.78 12.23 9.97
N VAL A 338 -25.64 10.93 9.67
CA VAL A 338 -25.80 9.72 10.52
C VAL A 338 -27.23 9.14 10.50
N PRO A 339 -27.46 8.05 9.75
CA PRO A 339 -26.99 6.73 10.19
C PRO A 339 -26.24 5.94 9.10
N THR A 340 -24.92 5.86 9.23
CA THR A 340 -24.14 4.76 8.61
C THR A 340 -22.82 4.46 9.31
N LEU A 341 -22.59 5.01 10.51
CA LEU A 341 -21.33 4.86 11.25
C LEU A 341 -21.42 3.95 12.48
N SER A 342 -22.58 3.36 12.80
CA SER A 342 -22.66 2.28 13.79
C SER A 342 -22.18 0.93 13.22
N SER A 343 -22.24 0.72 11.90
CA SER A 343 -21.77 -0.53 11.27
C SER A 343 -20.29 -0.53 10.88
N MET A 344 -19.59 0.61 10.81
CA MET A 344 -18.14 0.64 10.55
C MET A 344 -17.28 0.72 11.83
N ARG A 345 -17.88 1.00 12.99
CA ARG A 345 -17.14 1.10 14.27
C ARG A 345 -16.89 -0.25 14.94
N LYS A 346 -17.52 -1.34 14.48
CA LYS A 346 -17.32 -2.68 15.03
C LYS A 346 -16.24 -3.52 14.34
N GLU A 347 -15.66 -3.07 13.23
CA GLU A 347 -14.58 -3.81 12.53
C GLU A 347 -13.22 -3.11 12.52
N ILE A 348 -13.10 -1.87 13.02
CA ILE A 348 -11.82 -1.14 13.04
C ILE A 348 -11.17 -1.12 14.44
N ASN A 349 -11.91 -1.53 15.48
CA ASN A 349 -11.44 -1.49 16.87
C ASN A 349 -10.84 -2.81 17.39
N THR A 350 -10.61 -3.79 16.53
CA THR A 350 -9.89 -5.04 16.91
C THR A 350 -8.45 -5.11 16.41
N ASP A 351 -8.02 -4.24 15.48
CA ASP A 351 -6.68 -4.31 14.88
C ASP A 351 -5.76 -3.13 15.24
N SER A 352 -6.24 -2.17 16.04
CA SER A 352 -5.50 -0.95 16.39
C SER A 352 -4.61 -1.05 17.64
N GLU A 353 -4.56 -2.20 18.34
CA GLU A 353 -3.65 -2.41 19.48
C GLU A 353 -2.36 -3.19 19.16
N LEU A 354 -2.12 -3.62 17.91
CA LEU A 354 -0.90 -4.39 17.57
C LEU A 354 0.14 -3.67 16.71
N PHE A 355 -0.03 -2.37 16.40
CA PHE A 355 0.88 -1.66 15.49
C PHE A 355 1.58 -0.41 16.07
N LEU A 356 1.69 -0.29 17.39
CA LEU A 356 2.47 0.76 18.05
C LEU A 356 3.69 0.26 18.87
N THR A 357 4.16 -0.95 18.59
CA THR A 357 5.51 -1.38 18.95
C THR A 357 6.11 -2.22 17.83
N LEU A 358 6.68 -1.52 16.85
CA LEU A 358 7.85 -1.81 15.99
C LEU A 358 8.03 -0.58 15.09
#